data_AF-A0AAW0LZU1-F1
#
_entry.id   AF-A0AAW0LZU1-F1
#
_cell.length_a   1.000
_cell.length_b   1.000
_cell.length_c   1.000
_cell.angle_alpha   90.00
_cell.angle_beta   90.00
_cell.angle_gamma   90.00
#
_symmetry.space_group_name_H-M   'P 1'
#
loop_
_entity.id
_entity.type
_entity.pdbx_description
1 polymer ?
#
loop_
_entity_poly.entity_id
_entity_poly.type
_entity_poly.pdbx_seq_one_letter_code
_entity_poly.pdbx_strand_id
1 'polypeptide(L)'
;MAAAQSALLSKPKHMEPSLIEAGARLIEGGTTLTFEGDKRKCPLKIVLKVNNPQFYWKVMTNADLGLADAYIDGDISFNDNNEGLLNLFLVRLI
;
A
#
# COMPACT_ATOMS: atom_id res chain seq x y z
N MET A 1 13.72 15.31 2.29
CA MET A 1 13.17 14.13 1.59
C MET A 1 11.87 13.60 2.21
N ALA A 2 11.74 13.55 3.54
CA ALA A 2 10.52 13.12 4.25
C ALA A 2 9.21 13.90 3.92
N ALA A 3 9.31 15.20 3.58
CA ALA A 3 8.15 16.03 3.26
C ALA A 3 7.49 15.70 1.90
N ALA A 4 8.24 15.10 0.95
CA ALA A 4 7.70 14.73 -0.35
C ALA A 4 6.91 13.40 -0.30
N GLN A 5 7.33 12.45 0.56
CA GLN A 5 6.64 11.17 0.76
C GLN A 5 5.28 11.35 1.46
N SER A 6 5.23 12.17 2.51
CA SER A 6 3.97 12.53 3.17
C SER A 6 3.01 13.29 2.23
N ALA A 7 3.54 14.11 1.31
CA ALA A 7 2.74 14.78 0.29
C ALA A 7 2.18 13.82 -0.79
N LEU A 8 2.94 12.79 -1.19
CA LEU A 8 2.47 11.73 -2.11
C LEU A 8 1.34 10.90 -1.50
N LEU A 9 1.44 10.61 -0.20
CA LEU A 9 0.40 9.92 0.56
C LEU A 9 -0.79 10.84 0.91
N SER A 10 -0.60 12.17 0.95
CA SER A 10 -1.67 13.14 1.17
C SER A 10 -2.54 13.41 -0.08
N LYS A 11 -2.06 13.00 -1.26
CA LYS A 11 -2.78 13.10 -2.53
C LYS A 11 -2.91 11.72 -3.15
N PRO A 12 -3.87 10.91 -2.68
CA PRO A 12 -4.05 9.52 -3.10
C PRO A 12 -4.44 9.31 -4.57
N LYS A 13 -4.35 10.32 -5.44
CA LYS A 13 -4.77 10.22 -6.84
C LYS A 13 -3.97 9.19 -7.65
N HIS A 14 -2.82 8.74 -7.16
CA HIS A 14 -1.96 7.75 -7.81
C HIS A 14 -1.79 6.44 -7.02
N MET A 15 -2.31 6.35 -5.80
CA MET A 15 -2.36 5.08 -5.06
C MET A 15 -3.66 4.40 -5.46
N GLU A 16 -3.60 3.09 -5.75
CA GLU A 16 -4.76 2.32 -6.19
C GLU A 16 -5.99 2.64 -5.32
N PRO A 17 -7.08 3.16 -5.91
CA PRO A 17 -8.28 3.52 -5.16
C PRO A 17 -8.80 2.38 -4.27
N SER A 18 -8.57 1.13 -4.71
CA SER A 18 -8.96 -0.10 -4.04
C SER A 18 -8.26 -0.31 -2.68
N LEU A 19 -7.00 0.12 -2.53
CA LEU A 19 -6.25 0.05 -1.27
C LEU A 19 -6.77 1.01 -0.21
N ILE A 20 -7.29 2.15 -0.66
CA ILE A 20 -7.84 3.18 0.21
C ILE A 20 -9.25 2.81 0.62
N GLU A 21 -10.06 2.22 -0.27
CA GLU A 21 -11.42 1.77 0.07
C GLU A 21 -11.47 0.60 1.05
N ALA A 22 -10.50 -0.32 1.04
CA ALA A 22 -10.44 -1.39 2.02
C ALA A 22 -9.80 -1.00 3.36
N GLY A 23 -8.93 0.00 3.34
CA GLY A 23 -8.17 0.41 4.51
C GLY A 23 -6.84 -0.32 4.63
N ALA A 24 -5.83 0.28 4.01
CA ALA A 24 -4.45 -0.16 4.09
C ALA A 24 -3.69 0.55 5.22
N ARG A 25 -2.69 -0.11 5.80
CA ARG A 25 -1.76 0.49 6.76
C ARG A 25 -0.34 0.34 6.24
N LEU A 26 0.37 1.44 6.08
CA LEU A 26 1.77 1.47 5.65
C LEU A 26 2.68 1.69 6.86
N ILE A 27 3.74 0.90 6.98
CA ILE A 27 4.75 1.05 8.03
C ILE A 27 6.10 1.33 7.36
N GLU A 28 6.66 2.51 7.60
CA GLU A 28 7.97 2.93 7.07
C GLU A 28 8.87 3.41 8.22
N GLY A 29 10.04 2.79 8.38
CA GLY A 29 11.03 3.23 9.38
C GLY A 29 10.50 3.28 10.83
N GLY A 30 9.49 2.48 11.16
CA GLY A 30 8.81 2.49 12.47
C GLY A 30 7.61 3.46 12.56
N THR A 31 7.41 4.31 11.55
CA THR A 31 6.23 5.20 11.46
C THR A 31 5.09 4.45 10.78
N THR A 32 3.90 4.48 11.39
CA THR A 32 2.69 3.86 10.84
C THR A 32 1.77 4.92 10.25
N LEU A 33 1.44 4.79 8.97
CA LEU A 33 0.41 5.55 8.26
C LEU A 33 -0.80 4.64 8.04
N THR A 34 -1.98 5.11 8.41
CA THR A 34 -3.22 4.33 8.24
C THR A 34 -4.13 5.04 7.25
N PHE A 35 -4.48 4.33 6.19
CA PHE A 35 -5.54 4.66 5.25
C PHE A 35 -6.78 3.96 5.78
N GLU A 36 -7.80 4.72 6.16
CA GLU A 36 -9.04 4.16 6.62
C GLU A 36 -10.04 4.14 5.46
N GLY A 37 -10.38 2.93 5.03
CA GLY A 37 -11.43 2.67 4.05
C GLY A 37 -12.79 2.55 4.70
N ASP A 38 -13.85 2.58 3.89
CA ASP A 38 -15.20 2.36 4.39
C ASP A 38 -15.39 0.88 4.71
N LYS A 39 -15.25 0.55 6.00
CA LYS A 39 -15.43 -0.82 6.54
C LYS A 39 -16.81 -1.42 6.26
N ARG A 40 -17.79 -0.63 5.84
CA ARG A 40 -19.12 -1.12 5.42
C ARG A 40 -19.08 -1.71 4.01
N LYS A 41 -18.17 -1.24 3.16
CA LYS A 41 -17.97 -1.74 1.79
C LYS A 41 -16.98 -2.90 1.76
N CYS A 42 -15.83 -2.73 2.44
CA CYS A 42 -14.74 -3.71 2.43
C CYS A 42 -14.24 -3.97 3.86
N PRO A 43 -14.41 -5.20 4.40
CA PRO A 43 -13.92 -5.55 5.73
C PRO A 43 -12.43 -5.93 5.75
N LEU A 44 -11.78 -5.97 4.57
CA LEU A 44 -10.41 -6.44 4.43
C LEU A 44 -9.41 -5.42 4.98
N LYS A 45 -8.43 -5.91 5.72
CA LYS A 45 -7.35 -5.08 6.27
C LYS A 45 -6.03 -5.51 5.67
N ILE A 46 -5.26 -4.54 5.20
CA ILE A 46 -3.95 -4.79 4.61
C ILE A 46 -2.90 -4.00 5.40
N VAL A 47 -1.81 -4.65 5.79
CA VAL A 47 -0.67 -3.98 6.43
C VAL A 47 0.58 -4.19 5.57
N LEU A 48 0.97 -3.15 4.84
CA LEU A 48 2.22 -3.09 4.08
C LEU A 48 3.33 -2.53 4.97
N LYS A 49 4.51 -3.13 4.84
CA LYS A 49 5.76 -2.63 5.40
C LYS A 49 6.65 -2.20 4.24
N VAL A 50 7.12 -0.96 4.27
CA VAL A 50 8.07 -0.44 3.29
C VAL A 50 9.47 -0.76 3.81
N ASN A 51 10.18 -1.63 3.10
CA ASN A 51 11.56 -2.00 3.39
C ASN A 51 12.55 -1.09 2.66
N ASN A 52 12.17 -0.61 1.46
CA ASN A 52 12.99 0.25 0.62
C ASN A 52 12.16 1.40 0.02
N PRO A 53 12.58 2.67 0.16
CA PRO A 53 11.86 3.81 -0.41
C PRO A 53 11.80 3.82 -1.95
N GLN A 54 12.55 2.96 -2.66
CA GLN A 54 12.39 2.75 -4.11
C GLN A 54 10.96 2.35 -4.51
N PHE A 55 10.22 1.72 -3.60
CA PHE A 55 8.78 1.44 -3.73
C PHE A 55 7.98 2.64 -4.26
N TYR A 56 8.22 3.83 -3.70
CA TYR A 56 7.44 5.03 -4.05
C TYR A 56 7.63 5.43 -5.51
N TRP A 57 8.85 5.29 -6.03
CA TRP A 57 9.15 5.59 -7.43
C TRP A 57 8.48 4.58 -8.37
N LYS A 58 8.53 3.30 -8.03
CA LYS A 58 7.91 2.23 -8.82
C LYS A 58 6.40 2.42 -8.93
N VAL A 59 5.72 2.64 -7.81
CA VAL A 59 4.26 2.91 -7.80
C VAL A 59 3.93 4.20 -8.54
N MET A 60 4.72 5.26 -8.40
CA MET A 60 4.50 6.50 -9.15
C MET A 60 4.62 6.30 -10.66
N THR A 61 5.54 5.46 -11.11
CA THR A 61 5.83 5.27 -12.54
C THR A 61 4.86 4.29 -13.19
N ASN A 62 4.55 3.19 -12.50
CA ASN A 62 3.86 2.02 -13.08
C ASN A 62 2.58 1.63 -12.34
N ALA A 63 2.12 2.42 -11.37
CA ALA A 63 0.92 2.17 -10.54
C ALA A 63 0.86 0.73 -10.01
N ASP A 64 -0.11 -0.07 -10.44
CA ASP A 64 -0.31 -1.47 -10.09
C ASP A 64 0.90 -2.36 -10.37
N LEU A 65 1.50 -2.17 -11.56
CA LEU A 65 2.66 -2.94 -11.95
C LEU A 65 3.87 -2.53 -11.10
N GLY A 66 3.97 -1.25 -10.76
CA GLY A 66 4.97 -0.75 -9.82
C GLY A 66 4.82 -1.30 -8.40
N LEU A 67 3.59 -1.54 -7.96
CA LEU A 67 3.29 -2.20 -6.68
C LEU A 67 3.72 -3.68 -6.72
N ALA A 68 3.43 -4.38 -7.82
CA ALA A 68 3.85 -5.77 -8.02
C ALA A 68 5.39 -5.90 -8.09
N ASP A 69 6.04 -5.04 -8.87
CA ASP A 69 7.51 -4.98 -8.99
C ASP A 69 8.17 -4.72 -7.64
N ALA A 70 7.60 -3.81 -6.83
CA ALA A 70 8.11 -3.54 -5.50
C ALA A 70 7.92 -4.71 -4.52
N TYR A 71 6.86 -5.50 -4.67
CA TYR A 71 6.67 -6.72 -3.89
C TYR A 71 7.65 -7.81 -4.28
N ILE A 72 7.83 -8.06 -5.58
CA ILE A 72 8.77 -9.06 -6.12
C ILE A 72 10.20 -8.74 -5.72
N ASP A 73 10.60 -7.47 -5.82
CA ASP A 73 11.95 -7.03 -5.46
C ASP A 73 12.18 -6.91 -3.94
N GLY A 74 11.13 -7.08 -3.13
CA GLY A 74 11.20 -7.01 -1.66
C GLY A 74 11.25 -5.59 -1.09
N ASP A 75 11.04 -4.57 -1.91
CA ASP A 75 10.95 -3.16 -1.48
C ASP A 75 9.77 -2.94 -0.52
N ILE A 76 8.73 -3.78 -0.63
CA ILE A 76 7.66 -3.90 0.33
C ILE A 76 7.48 -5.35 0.78
N SER A 77 6.89 -5.53 1.96
CA SER A 77 6.40 -6.82 2.42
C SER A 77 5.10 -6.65 3.19
N PHE A 78 4.43 -7.76 3.48
CA PHE A 78 3.26 -7.74 4.35
C PHE A 78 3.67 -8.13 5.76
N ASN A 79 3.00 -7.54 6.76
CA ASN A 79 3.21 -7.98 8.14
C ASN A 79 2.68 -9.41 8.36
N ASP A 80 1.61 -9.76 7.66
CA ASP A 80 1.13 -11.13 7.50
C ASP A 80 1.35 -11.55 6.05
N ASN A 81 2.36 -12.41 5.83
CA ASN A 81 2.77 -12.79 4.48
C ASN A 81 1.68 -13.56 3.72
N ASN A 82 0.78 -14.27 4.41
CA ASN A 82 -0.26 -15.06 3.77
C ASN A 82 -1.56 -14.27 3.64
N GLU A 83 -2.03 -13.66 4.73
CA GLU A 83 -3.29 -12.92 4.70
C GLU A 83 -3.14 -11.56 4.01
N GLY A 84 -1.99 -10.90 4.15
CA GLY A 84 -1.77 -9.57 3.57
C GLY A 84 -1.77 -9.56 2.05
N LEU A 85 -1.09 -10.52 1.42
CA LEU A 85 -1.06 -10.66 -0.03
C LEU A 85 -2.43 -11.13 -0.56
N LEU A 86 -3.06 -12.09 0.12
CA LEU A 86 -4.40 -12.56 -0.25
C LEU A 86 -5.41 -11.41 -0.19
N ASN A 87 -5.39 -10.61 0.88
CA ASN A 87 -6.28 -9.47 1.05
C ASN A 87 -6.06 -8.41 -0.02
N LEU A 88 -4.82 -8.21 -0.52
CA LEU A 88 -4.55 -7.34 -1.67
C LEU A 88 -5.27 -7.81 -2.94
N PHE A 89 -5.22 -9.12 -3.23
CA PHE A 89 -5.91 -9.66 -4.41
C PHE A 89 -7.44 -9.64 -4.26
N LEU A 90 -7.94 -9.96 -3.06
CA LEU A 90 -9.37 -9.92 -2.78
C LEU A 90 -9.91 -8.49 -2.90
N VAL A 91 -9.14 -7.47 -2.50
CA VAL A 91 -9.51 -6.05 -2.64
C VAL A 91 -9.84 -5.62 -4.06
N ARG A 92 -9.22 -6.27 -5.07
CA ARG A 92 -9.46 -5.99 -6.49
C ARG A 92 -10.67 -6.73 -7.05
N LEU A 93 -11.20 -7.70 -6.32
CA LEU A 93 -12.33 -8.56 -6.73
C LEU A 93 -13.68 -8.17 -6.10
N ILE A 94 -13.67 -7.34 -5.04
CA ILE A 94 -14.87 -6.83 -4.37
C ILE A 94 -15.31 -5.53 -5.04
#